data_AF-A0A839A423-F1
#
_entry.id   AF-A0A839A423-F1
#
_cell.length_a   1.000
_cell.length_b   1.000
_cell.length_c   1.000
_cell.angle_alpha   90.00
_cell.angle_beta   90.00
_cell.angle_gamma   90.00
#
_symmetry.space_group_name_H-M   'P 1'
#
loop_
_entity.id
_entity.type
_entity.pdbx_description
1 polymer ?
#
loop_
_entity_poly.entity_id
_entity_poly.type
_entity_poly.pdbx_seq_one_letter_code
_entity_poly.pdbx_strand_id
1 'polypeptide(L)'
;MALAENTSVASSEQVENSESETDTPIDGLPLVSKADLSEANGQDNNPAYVAVFGYVYDVTDIVEWENDEHIGAQAGADASSFFH
;
A
#
# COMPACT_ATOMS: atom_id res chain seq x y z
N MET A 1 35.17 44.43 6.48
CA MET A 1 36.00 44.46 5.26
C MET A 1 36.09 43.02 4.75
N ALA A 2 35.47 42.73 3.59
CA ALA A 2 35.46 41.50 2.76
C ALA A 2 35.09 40.15 3.43
N LEU A 3 34.01 39.42 3.07
CA LEU A 3 33.51 38.83 1.81
C LEU A 3 34.12 37.46 1.42
N ALA A 4 33.25 36.65 0.77
CA ALA A 4 33.40 35.33 0.13
C ALA A 4 33.07 34.13 1.04
N GLU A 5 31.86 33.54 1.00
CA GLU A 5 31.27 32.66 -0.05
C GLU A 5 32.00 31.32 -0.21
N ASN A 6 31.32 30.23 0.18
CA ASN A 6 31.59 28.91 -0.40
C ASN A 6 30.28 28.14 -0.54
N THR A 7 29.64 28.36 -1.68
CA THR A 7 28.76 27.40 -2.33
C THR A 7 29.54 26.10 -2.57
N SER A 8 29.01 24.96 -2.14
CA SER A 8 29.53 23.66 -2.55
C SER A 8 28.37 22.83 -3.08
N VAL A 9 28.24 22.89 -4.39
CA VAL A 9 27.52 21.93 -5.23
C VAL A 9 28.49 20.83 -5.65
N ALA A 10 28.09 19.57 -5.47
CA ALA A 10 28.55 18.36 -6.18
C ALA A 10 27.65 17.21 -5.65
N SER A 11 26.69 16.66 -6.39
CA SER A 11 26.85 15.78 -7.57
C SER A 11 27.84 14.64 -7.32
N SER A 12 27.34 13.45 -6.97
CA SER A 12 27.15 12.36 -7.93
C SER A 12 26.84 11.02 -7.25
N GLU A 13 25.82 10.37 -7.80
CA GLU A 13 25.52 8.93 -7.92
C GLU A 13 26.19 7.90 -6.99
N GLN A 14 25.37 7.01 -6.40
CA GLN A 14 25.26 5.63 -6.89
C GLN A 14 23.91 5.01 -6.50
N VAL A 15 23.28 4.46 -7.54
CA VAL A 15 22.08 3.65 -7.61
C VAL A 15 22.35 2.21 -7.16
N GLU A 16 21.29 1.55 -6.69
CA GLU A 16 20.97 0.10 -6.77
C GLU A 16 20.41 -0.42 -5.46
N ASN A 17 19.09 -0.41 -5.33
CA ASN A 17 18.38 -1.59 -4.83
C ASN A 17 16.95 -1.57 -5.38
N SER A 18 16.76 -2.34 -6.46
CA SER A 18 15.52 -2.64 -7.18
C SER A 18 14.23 -2.31 -6.44
N GLU A 19 13.77 -1.07 -6.57
CA GLU A 19 12.37 -0.74 -6.43
C GLU A 19 11.71 -1.25 -7.71
N SER A 20 11.01 -2.39 -7.61
CA SER A 20 10.26 -2.95 -8.73
C SER A 20 9.14 -1.97 -9.08
N GLU A 21 9.43 -1.14 -10.07
CA GLU A 21 8.51 -0.46 -10.97
C GLU A 21 7.18 -1.20 -11.08
N THR A 22 6.11 -0.63 -10.53
CA THR A 22 4.92 -0.15 -11.27
C THR A 22 3.87 0.37 -10.26
N ASP A 23 4.02 1.63 -9.81
CA ASP A 23 2.90 2.45 -9.28
C ASP A 23 2.11 3.07 -10.46
N THR A 24 2.08 2.40 -11.61
CA THR A 24 1.11 2.73 -12.65
C THR A 24 -0.18 2.00 -12.29
N PRO A 25 -1.29 2.71 -12.02
CA PRO A 25 -2.59 2.08 -11.98
C PRO A 25 -2.76 1.31 -13.29
N ILE A 26 -2.82 -0.01 -13.15
CA ILE A 26 -3.18 -0.95 -14.20
C ILE A 26 -4.49 -0.43 -14.80
N ASP A 27 -4.46 -0.11 -16.10
CA ASP A 27 -5.50 0.67 -16.77
C ASP A 27 -6.90 0.11 -16.45
N GLY A 28 -7.66 0.85 -15.62
CA GLY A 28 -9.02 0.49 -15.18
C GLY A 28 -9.17 -0.10 -13.77
N LEU A 29 -8.11 -0.29 -12.98
CA LEU A 29 -8.21 -0.78 -11.60
C LEU A 29 -7.84 0.28 -10.56
N PRO A 30 -8.67 0.49 -9.52
CA PRO A 30 -8.41 1.50 -8.51
C PRO A 30 -7.19 1.13 -7.67
N LEU A 31 -6.18 2.00 -7.67
CA LEU A 31 -5.08 1.95 -6.71
C LEU A 31 -5.57 2.55 -5.39
N VAL A 32 -5.58 1.75 -4.32
CA VAL A 32 -6.02 2.18 -2.98
C VAL A 32 -4.78 2.44 -2.14
N SER A 33 -4.75 3.59 -1.44
CA SER A 33 -3.67 3.88 -0.51
C SER A 33 -3.77 2.99 0.73
N LYS A 34 -2.63 2.69 1.37
CA LYS A 34 -2.61 1.87 2.59
C LYS A 34 -3.44 2.46 3.74
N ALA A 35 -3.54 3.79 3.80
CA ALA A 35 -4.34 4.49 4.81
C ALA A 35 -5.85 4.33 4.56
N ASP A 36 -6.28 4.40 3.30
CA ASP A 36 -7.69 4.18 2.95
C ASP A 36 -8.09 2.72 3.16
N LEU A 37 -7.14 1.79 2.96
CA LEU A 37 -7.37 0.36 3.22
C LEU A 37 -7.59 0.10 4.72
N SER A 38 -6.80 0.68 5.62
CA SER A 38 -6.91 0.40 7.06
C SER A 38 -8.25 0.80 7.69
N GLU A 39 -8.95 1.78 7.11
CA GLU A 39 -10.28 2.19 7.57
C GLU A 39 -11.38 1.22 7.10
N ALA A 40 -11.14 0.51 5.99
CA ALA A 40 -12.03 -0.50 5.43
C ALA A 40 -11.79 -1.89 6.07
N ASN A 41 -11.97 -1.95 7.39
CA ASN A 41 -11.68 -3.12 8.21
C ASN A 41 -12.91 -3.98 8.56
N GLY A 42 -14.10 -3.68 8.02
CA GLY A 42 -15.32 -4.43 8.33
C GLY A 42 -15.94 -4.17 9.71
N GLN A 43 -15.37 -3.24 10.49
CA GLN A 43 -15.85 -2.88 11.83
C GLN A 43 -16.67 -1.58 11.78
N ASP A 44 -17.51 -1.33 12.79
CA ASP A 44 -18.30 -0.09 12.91
C ASP A 44 -19.18 0.26 11.69
N ASN A 45 -19.59 -0.73 10.89
CA ASN A 45 -20.29 -0.60 9.59
C ASN A 45 -19.41 -0.04 8.46
N ASN A 46 -18.09 -0.02 8.63
CA ASN A 46 -17.17 0.20 7.53
C ASN A 46 -17.15 -1.04 6.62
N PRO A 47 -16.88 -0.86 5.31
CA PRO A 47 -16.66 -1.98 4.42
C PRO A 47 -15.44 -2.80 4.87
N ALA A 48 -15.38 -4.07 4.48
CA ALA A 48 -14.24 -4.94 4.72
C ALA A 48 -13.49 -5.17 3.41
N TYR A 49 -12.27 -4.64 3.29
CA TYR A 49 -11.43 -4.75 2.10
C TYR A 49 -10.09 -5.42 2.40
N VAL A 50 -9.52 -6.13 1.42
CA VAL A 50 -8.14 -6.64 1.50
C VAL A 50 -7.34 -6.33 0.25
N ALA A 51 -6.05 -6.06 0.43
CA ALA A 51 -5.13 -5.91 -0.69
C ALA A 51 -4.36 -7.21 -0.95
N VAL A 52 -4.26 -7.62 -2.22
CA VAL A 52 -3.41 -8.73 -2.65
C VAL A 52 -2.65 -8.29 -3.90
N PHE A 53 -1.32 -8.23 -3.81
CA PHE A 53 -0.42 -7.77 -4.86
C PHE A 53 -0.82 -6.40 -5.46
N GLY A 54 -1.29 -5.48 -4.62
CA GLY A 54 -1.74 -4.14 -5.02
C GLY A 54 -3.19 -4.05 -5.53
N TYR A 55 -3.92 -5.18 -5.60
CA TYR A 55 -5.34 -5.21 -5.95
C TYR A 55 -6.20 -5.23 -4.71
N VAL A 56 -7.24 -4.40 -4.65
CA VAL A 56 -8.20 -4.38 -3.53
C VAL A 56 -9.45 -5.17 -3.86
N TYR A 57 -9.82 -6.06 -2.95
CA TYR A 57 -11.00 -6.92 -3.03
C TYR A 57 -12.00 -6.57 -1.93
N ASP A 58 -13.27 -6.51 -2.30
CA ASP A 58 -14.38 -6.37 -1.36
C ASP A 58 -14.76 -7.73 -0.78
N VAL A 59 -14.67 -7.84 0.53
CA VAL A 59 -15.01 -9.05 1.30
C VAL A 59 -16.13 -8.78 2.31
N THR A 60 -16.81 -7.62 2.22
CA THR A 60 -17.80 -7.14 3.20
C THR A 60 -18.95 -8.12 3.41
N ASP A 61 -19.48 -8.70 2.32
CA ASP A 61 -20.64 -9.61 2.37
C ASP A 61 -20.24 -11.10 2.34
N ILE A 62 -18.98 -11.41 2.65
CA ILE A 62 -18.47 -12.79 2.65
C ILE A 62 -18.48 -13.34 4.07
N VAL A 63 -19.27 -14.40 4.30
CA VAL A 63 -19.48 -15.00 5.62
C VAL A 63 -18.17 -15.43 6.29
N GLU A 64 -17.20 -15.89 5.50
CA GLU A 64 -15.89 -16.31 6.02
C GLU A 64 -15.01 -15.16 6.53
N TRP A 65 -15.42 -13.90 6.33
CA TRP A 65 -14.80 -12.67 6.83
C TRP A 65 -15.62 -12.00 7.94
N GLU A 66 -16.69 -12.64 8.43
CA GLU A 66 -17.39 -12.17 9.62
C GLU A 66 -16.39 -12.16 10.81
N ASN A 67 -16.24 -11.00 11.46
CA ASN A 67 -15.19 -10.68 12.45
C ASN A 67 -13.81 -10.32 11.88
N ASP A 68 -13.77 -9.70 10.70
CA ASP A 68 -12.59 -9.00 10.15
C ASP A 68 -11.31 -9.85 9.98
N GLU A 69 -11.40 -11.17 10.10
CA GLU A 69 -10.28 -12.10 9.94
C GLU A 69 -10.70 -13.31 9.11
N HIS A 70 -9.85 -13.69 8.16
CA HIS A 70 -9.95 -14.94 7.43
C HIS A 70 -8.56 -15.53 7.20
N ILE A 71 -8.34 -16.80 7.53
CA ILE A 71 -7.05 -17.51 7.37
C ILE A 71 -5.81 -16.79 7.97
N GLY A 72 -6.01 -15.91 8.95
CA GLY A 72 -4.97 -15.05 9.54
C GLY A 72 -4.72 -13.74 8.77
N ALA A 73 -5.42 -13.50 7.66
CA ALA A 73 -5.50 -12.22 7.00
C ALA A 73 -6.57 -11.36 7.67
N GLN A 74 -6.28 -10.08 7.88
CA GLN A 74 -7.21 -9.14 8.49
C GLN A 74 -7.81 -8.22 7.42
N ALA A 75 -9.09 -7.91 7.54
CA ALA A 75 -9.71 -6.84 6.76
C ALA A 75 -9.03 -5.51 7.09
N GLY A 76 -8.87 -4.68 6.07
CA GLY A 76 -8.11 -3.44 6.09
C GLY A 76 -6.58 -3.63 6.00
N ALA A 77 -6.10 -4.83 5.62
CA ALA A 77 -4.69 -5.13 5.50
C ALA A 77 -4.29 -5.74 4.14
N ASP A 78 -2.98 -5.80 3.91
CA ASP A 78 -2.39 -6.53 2.79
C ASP A 78 -2.24 -8.01 3.15
N ALA A 79 -2.89 -8.85 2.35
CA ALA A 79 -2.91 -10.30 2.47
C ALA A 79 -2.01 -11.00 1.44
N SER A 80 -1.13 -10.27 0.75
CA SER A 80 -0.23 -10.83 -0.28
C SER A 80 0.67 -11.94 0.27
N SER A 81 1.04 -11.85 1.55
CA SER A 81 1.90 -12.83 2.23
C SER A 81 1.30 -14.24 2.33
N PHE A 82 -0.02 -14.40 2.14
CA PHE A 82 -0.68 -15.70 2.14
C PHE A 82 -0.57 -16.45 0.81
N PHE A 83 -0.10 -15.78 -0.25
CA PHE A 83 -0.01 -16.34 -1.60
C PHE A 83 1.47 -16.51 -1.98
N HIS A 84 1.90 -17.76 -2.17
CA HIS A 84 3.28 -18.16 -2.46
C HIS A 84 3.39 -19.03 -3.73
#